data_AF-A0A968MW44-F1
#
_entry.id   AF-A0A968MW44-F1
#
_cell.length_a   1.000
_cell.length_b   1.000
_cell.length_c   1.000
_cell.angle_alpha   90.00
_cell.angle_beta   90.00
_cell.angle_gamma   90.00
#
_symmetry.space_group_name_H-M   'P 1'
#
loop_
_entity.id
_entity.type
_entity.pdbx_description
1 polymer ?
#
loop_
_entity_poly.entity_id
_entity_poly.type
_entity_poly.pdbx_seq_one_letter_code
_entity_poly.pdbx_strand_id
1 'polypeptide(L)'
;MFPFADSSGLYFSSDVHMGLGGLDVFFSACKNDNEFTVPVNPGAPLNSEKDDFSFFLNADKRTGYIASNRPGGLGDDDIYSFTLSSIRFSGIIKDSTENTVIAYTPVYLYNAAGKLVDSTTTVSDGSFVFPLAYDKEYALLIKNQV
;
A
#
# COMPACT_ATOMS: atom_id res chain seq x y z
N MET A 1 16.36 13.13 8.10
CA MET A 1 15.53 12.00 7.64
C MET A 1 15.20 11.13 8.84
N PHE A 2 13.90 10.95 9.14
CA PHE A 2 13.41 10.24 10.31
C PHE A 2 12.60 9.01 9.84
N PRO A 3 13.26 7.87 9.58
CA PRO A 3 12.55 6.67 9.17
C PRO A 3 11.69 6.12 10.32
N PHE A 4 10.57 5.49 9.97
CA PHE A 4 9.71 4.77 10.90
C PHE A 4 9.64 3.30 10.47
N ALA A 5 9.87 2.39 11.41
CA ALA A 5 9.86 0.96 11.13
C ALA A 5 8.88 0.24 12.06
N ASP A 6 8.22 -0.77 11.52
CA ASP A 6 7.45 -1.73 12.31
C ASP A 6 7.65 -3.16 11.77
N SER A 7 6.86 -4.12 12.25
CA SER A 7 6.95 -5.51 11.83
C SER A 7 6.62 -5.74 10.35
N SER A 8 6.00 -4.76 9.68
CA SER A 8 5.61 -4.86 8.26
C SER A 8 6.71 -4.32 7.34
N GLY A 9 7.52 -3.37 7.80
CA GLY A 9 8.62 -2.82 7.02
C GLY A 9 9.02 -1.42 7.42
N LEU A 10 9.58 -0.69 6.46
CA LEU A 10 10.18 0.63 6.62
C LEU A 10 9.37 1.69 5.88
N TYR A 11 8.99 2.73 6.59
CA TYR A 11 8.46 3.98 6.06
C TYR A 11 9.57 5.03 6.10
N PHE A 12 9.78 5.73 4.99
CA PHE A 12 10.82 6.75 4.88
C PHE A 12 10.42 7.79 3.83
N SER A 13 10.98 9.00 3.91
CA SER A 13 10.71 10.03 2.90
C SER A 13 11.86 10.21 1.93
N SER A 14 11.55 10.44 0.66
CA SER A 14 12.53 10.63 -0.41
C SER A 14 11.95 11.45 -1.57
N ASP A 15 12.81 12.17 -2.27
CA ASP A 15 12.57 12.91 -3.52
C ASP A 15 13.29 12.27 -4.73
N VAL A 16 13.96 11.13 -4.52
CA VAL A 16 14.74 10.42 -5.56
C VAL A 16 13.88 9.44 -6.34
N HIS A 17 12.81 8.94 -5.72
CA HIS A 17 11.88 8.02 -6.35
C HIS A 17 10.75 8.79 -7.06
N MET A 18 10.10 8.14 -8.04
CA MET A 18 8.93 8.74 -8.68
C MET A 18 7.82 8.98 -7.65
N GLY A 19 7.48 10.25 -7.48
CA GLY A 19 6.55 10.74 -6.47
C GLY A 19 5.54 11.76 -6.99
N LEU A 20 4.81 12.40 -6.09
CA LEU A 20 3.84 13.45 -6.33
C LEU A 20 4.42 14.86 -6.19
N GLY A 21 5.35 15.05 -5.25
CA GLY A 21 5.84 16.36 -4.84
C GLY A 21 7.35 16.41 -4.60
N GLY A 22 7.74 17.09 -3.53
CA GLY A 22 9.13 17.16 -3.08
C GLY A 22 9.51 15.86 -2.38
N LEU A 23 9.67 15.89 -1.06
CA LEU A 23 9.75 14.67 -0.27
C LEU A 23 8.39 13.96 -0.23
N ASP A 24 8.39 12.67 -0.53
CA ASP A 24 7.21 11.83 -0.35
C ASP A 24 7.50 10.70 0.62
N VAL A 25 6.50 10.28 1.41
CA VAL A 25 6.57 9.05 2.20
C VAL A 25 6.47 7.84 1.28
N PHE A 26 7.45 6.95 1.36
CA PHE A 26 7.48 5.63 0.74
C PHE A 26 7.39 4.53 1.78
N PHE A 27 6.86 3.38 1.38
CA PHE A 27 6.87 2.15 2.15
C PHE A 27 7.66 1.06 1.43
N SER A 28 8.52 0.37 2.15
CA SER A 28 9.18 -0.84 1.69
C SER A 28 8.93 -1.98 2.68
N ALA A 29 8.30 -3.05 2.20
CA ALA A 29 7.97 -4.19 3.04
C ALA A 29 9.23 -5.00 3.35
N CYS A 30 9.33 -5.48 4.59
CA CYS A 30 10.37 -6.43 4.98
C CYS A 30 9.90 -7.83 4.58
N LYS A 31 10.55 -8.46 3.60
CA LYS A 31 10.23 -9.84 3.18
C LYS A 31 10.79 -10.85 4.17
N ASN A 32 12.09 -10.70 4.50
CA ASN A 32 12.88 -11.58 5.34
C ASN A 32 13.88 -10.71 6.14
N ASP A 33 14.54 -11.26 7.16
CA ASP A 33 15.59 -10.56 7.92
C ASP A 33 16.69 -10.02 6.97
N ASN A 34 16.61 -8.72 6.67
CA ASN A 34 17.47 -7.91 5.78
C ASN A 34 17.07 -7.79 4.29
N GLU A 35 15.89 -8.24 3.85
CA GLU A 35 15.42 -8.01 2.48
C GLU A 35 14.18 -7.10 2.44
N PHE A 36 14.32 -5.98 1.74
CA PHE A 36 13.30 -4.96 1.55
C PHE A 36 12.77 -4.96 0.12
N THR A 37 11.47 -4.73 -0.07
CA THR A 37 10.89 -4.59 -1.41
C THR A 37 11.32 -3.30 -2.09
N VAL A 38 11.11 -3.20 -3.40
CA VAL A 38 11.15 -1.91 -4.09
C VAL A 38 10.19 -0.95 -3.35
N PRO A 39 10.64 0.27 -2.99
CA PRO A 39 9.79 1.24 -2.30
C PRO A 39 8.55 1.60 -3.12
N VAL A 40 7.41 1.69 -2.46
CA VAL A 40 6.12 2.05 -3.06
C VAL A 40 5.66 3.39 -2.48
N ASN A 41 5.33 4.34 -3.36
CA ASN A 41 4.66 5.58 -2.99
C ASN A 41 3.16 5.29 -2.74
N PRO A 42 2.62 5.52 -1.52
CA PRO A 42 1.20 5.30 -1.23
C PRO A 42 0.28 6.30 -1.95
N GLY A 43 0.82 7.41 -2.46
CA GLY A 43 0.10 8.47 -3.14
C GLY A 43 -0.74 9.34 -2.20
N ALA A 44 -1.65 10.09 -2.81
CA ALA A 44 -2.58 10.95 -2.09
C ALA A 44 -3.66 10.12 -1.34
N PRO A 45 -4.18 10.61 -0.19
CA PRO A 45 -3.93 11.93 0.40
C PRO A 45 -2.75 11.97 1.40
N LEU A 46 -2.02 10.85 1.56
CA LEU A 46 -0.86 10.83 2.46
C LEU A 46 0.22 11.75 1.91
N ASN A 47 0.61 11.55 0.66
CA ASN A 47 1.51 12.43 -0.07
C ASN A 47 0.75 13.50 -0.86
N SER A 48 1.43 14.60 -1.13
CA SER A 48 0.93 15.81 -1.77
C SER A 48 1.95 16.35 -2.79
N GLU A 49 1.69 17.51 -3.38
CA GLU A 49 2.64 18.17 -4.29
C GLU A 49 3.80 18.88 -3.53
N LYS A 50 3.89 18.68 -2.22
CA LYS A 50 4.79 19.37 -1.28
C LYS A 50 5.72 18.39 -0.59
N ASP A 51 6.44 18.81 0.46
CA ASP A 51 7.26 17.91 1.26
C ASP A 51 6.39 17.22 2.31
N ASP A 52 6.43 15.90 2.33
CA ASP A 52 5.68 15.02 3.23
C ASP A 52 6.65 14.03 3.90
N PHE A 53 6.82 14.20 5.20
CA PHE A 53 7.88 13.50 5.93
C PHE A 53 7.58 13.23 7.40
N SER A 54 8.53 12.60 8.10
CA SER A 54 8.40 12.23 9.52
C SER A 54 7.15 11.38 9.79
N PHE A 55 6.93 10.36 8.98
CA PHE A 55 5.81 9.45 9.13
C PHE A 55 5.82 8.75 10.49
N PHE A 56 4.66 8.70 11.14
CA PHE A 56 4.44 7.96 12.36
C PHE A 56 3.10 7.26 12.32
N LEU A 57 3.05 6.01 12.76
CA LEU A 57 1.83 5.21 12.84
C LEU A 57 1.51 4.84 14.29
N ASN A 58 0.29 5.12 14.71
CA ASN A 58 -0.19 4.75 16.03
C ASN A 58 -0.28 3.23 16.20
N ALA A 59 -0.43 2.78 17.45
CA ALA A 59 -0.56 1.36 17.79
C ALA A 59 -1.79 0.69 17.15
N ASP A 60 -2.83 1.47 16.79
CA ASP A 60 -4.01 0.99 16.07
C ASP A 60 -3.73 0.63 14.60
N LYS A 61 -2.51 0.91 14.11
CA LYS A 61 -2.06 0.70 12.72
C LYS A 61 -2.94 1.35 11.66
N ARG A 62 -3.76 2.34 12.04
CA ARG A 62 -4.74 2.99 11.17
C ARG A 62 -4.60 4.50 11.18
N THR A 63 -4.32 5.08 12.33
CA THR A 63 -4.15 6.53 12.48
C THR A 63 -2.67 6.87 12.67
N GLY A 64 -2.28 8.08 12.30
CA GLY A 64 -0.90 8.49 12.40
C GLY A 64 -0.69 9.95 12.04
N TYR A 65 0.57 10.33 11.92
CA TYR A 65 0.99 11.69 11.66
C TYR A 65 2.09 11.77 10.61
N ILE A 66 2.13 12.90 9.92
CA ILE A 66 3.25 13.34 9.07
C ILE A 66 3.51 14.83 9.36
N ALA A 67 4.73 15.28 9.10
CA ALA A 67 5.05 16.69 8.91
C ALA A 67 4.92 17.05 7.42
N SER A 68 4.37 18.23 7.12
CA SER A 68 4.19 18.67 5.75
C SER A 68 4.12 20.18 5.61
N ASN A 69 4.62 20.71 4.49
CA ASN A 69 4.44 22.09 4.05
C ASN A 69 3.33 22.27 2.99
N ARG A 70 2.32 21.39 3.05
CA ARG A 70 1.09 21.52 2.26
C ARG A 70 0.30 22.81 2.58
N PRO A 71 -0.39 23.41 1.59
CA PRO A 71 -1.18 24.62 1.82
C PRO A 71 -2.31 24.42 2.83
N GLY A 72 -2.63 25.47 3.58
CA GLY A 72 -3.70 25.48 4.58
C GLY A 72 -3.23 25.30 6.02
N GLY A 73 -1.93 25.10 6.21
CA GLY A 73 -1.25 25.07 7.50
C GLY A 73 -1.07 26.44 8.16
N LEU A 74 -0.49 26.45 9.37
CA LEU A 74 -0.14 27.63 10.15
C LEU A 74 1.33 28.03 10.02
N GLY A 75 2.19 27.10 9.60
CA GLY A 75 3.63 27.27 9.46
C GLY A 75 4.16 26.78 8.11
N ASP A 76 5.48 26.58 8.05
CA ASP A 76 6.10 25.89 6.91
C ASP A 76 5.87 24.39 7.08
N ASP A 77 6.54 23.74 8.03
CA ASP A 77 6.27 22.33 8.35
C ASP A 77 5.26 22.20 9.50
N ASP A 78 4.03 21.84 9.17
CA ASP A 78 2.96 21.54 10.14
C ASP A 78 2.76 20.03 10.33
N ILE A 79 2.21 19.65 11.49
CA ILE A 79 1.85 18.26 11.79
C ILE A 79 0.42 17.98 11.31
N TYR A 80 0.28 17.01 10.41
CA TYR A 80 -1.02 16.54 9.90
C TYR A 80 -1.30 15.13 10.40
N SER A 81 -2.51 14.90 10.90
CA SER A 81 -2.99 13.55 11.19
C SER A 81 -3.59 12.90 9.94
N PHE A 82 -3.39 11.61 9.76
CA PHE A 82 -4.07 10.82 8.73
C PHE A 82 -4.82 9.63 9.33
N THR A 83 -5.75 9.09 8.54
CA THR A 83 -6.42 7.82 8.81
C THR A 83 -6.37 6.99 7.54
N LEU A 84 -5.76 5.81 7.60
CA LEU A 84 -5.73 4.87 6.50
C LEU A 84 -7.16 4.36 6.25
N SER A 85 -7.63 4.49 5.01
CA SER A 85 -8.95 4.03 4.58
C SER A 85 -8.94 2.57 4.12
N SER A 86 -7.77 2.04 3.72
CA SER A 86 -7.61 0.69 3.20
C SER A 86 -6.20 0.13 3.46
N ILE A 87 -6.10 -1.20 3.43
CA ILE A 87 -4.84 -1.93 3.31
C ILE A 87 -4.62 -2.40 1.87
N ARG A 88 -3.38 -2.61 1.46
CA ARG A 88 -3.06 -3.30 0.20
C ARG A 88 -2.98 -4.80 0.47
N PHE A 89 -3.96 -5.55 0.00
CA PHE A 89 -3.93 -7.01 0.01
C PHE A 89 -3.32 -7.50 -1.29
N SER A 90 -2.21 -8.21 -1.22
CA SER A 90 -1.52 -8.76 -2.39
C SER A 90 -1.30 -10.26 -2.25
N GLY A 91 -1.20 -10.93 -3.40
CA GLY A 91 -0.93 -12.35 -3.47
C GLY A 91 -0.31 -12.73 -4.80
N ILE A 92 0.16 -13.97 -4.90
CA ILE A 92 0.65 -14.59 -6.14
C ILE A 92 -0.17 -15.85 -6.38
N ILE A 93 -0.68 -16.03 -7.60
CA ILE A 93 -1.36 -17.26 -8.01
C ILE A 93 -0.34 -18.23 -8.58
N LYS A 94 -0.37 -19.48 -8.12
CA LYS A 94 0.51 -20.55 -8.57
C LYS A 94 -0.25 -21.85 -8.82
N ASP A 95 0.26 -22.65 -9.75
CA ASP A 95 -0.11 -24.06 -9.86
C ASP A 95 0.47 -24.83 -8.65
N SER A 96 -0.38 -25.56 -7.94
CA SER A 96 0.03 -26.27 -6.72
C SER A 96 0.90 -27.50 -6.98
N THR A 97 0.86 -28.06 -8.19
CA THR A 97 1.56 -29.28 -8.57
C THR A 97 2.95 -28.94 -9.10
N GLU A 98 3.04 -27.95 -9.98
CA GLU A 98 4.28 -27.53 -10.63
C GLU A 98 5.00 -26.39 -9.89
N ASN A 99 4.30 -25.71 -8.96
CA ASN A 99 4.77 -24.52 -8.26
C ASN A 99 5.14 -23.36 -9.22
N THR A 100 4.56 -23.36 -10.41
CA THR A 100 4.72 -22.32 -11.45
C THR A 100 3.70 -21.20 -11.23
N VAL A 101 4.05 -19.96 -11.60
CA VAL A 101 3.13 -18.81 -11.46
C VAL A 101 2.09 -18.80 -12.57
N ILE A 102 0.87 -18.38 -12.25
CA ILE A 102 -0.22 -18.25 -13.22
C ILE A 102 -0.49 -16.77 -13.49
N ALA A 103 0.08 -16.30 -14.60
CA ALA A 103 -0.10 -14.94 -15.11
C ALA A 103 -1.46 -14.76 -15.81
N TYR A 104 -1.85 -13.50 -15.99
CA TYR A 104 -3.01 -13.08 -16.78
C TYR A 104 -4.35 -13.72 -16.39
N THR A 105 -4.47 -14.11 -15.12
CA THR A 105 -5.67 -14.76 -14.57
C THR A 105 -6.58 -13.73 -13.91
N PRO A 106 -7.87 -13.67 -14.30
CA PRO A 106 -8.84 -12.79 -13.64
C PRO A 106 -9.07 -13.17 -12.18
N VAL A 107 -9.02 -12.16 -11.32
CA VAL A 107 -9.28 -12.23 -9.89
C VAL A 107 -10.38 -11.25 -9.55
N TYR A 108 -11.40 -11.72 -8.84
CA TYR A 108 -12.59 -10.95 -8.49
C TYR A 108 -12.72 -10.81 -6.98
N LEU A 109 -13.02 -9.60 -6.52
CA LEU A 109 -13.22 -9.27 -5.13
C LEU A 109 -14.70 -9.02 -4.86
N TYR A 110 -15.31 -9.82 -4.01
CA TYR A 110 -16.70 -9.70 -3.59
C TYR A 110 -16.78 -9.22 -2.14
N ASN A 111 -17.84 -8.50 -1.76
CA ASN A 111 -18.13 -8.19 -0.36
C ASN A 111 -18.97 -9.30 0.31
N ALA A 112 -19.21 -9.18 1.61
CA ALA A 112 -20.08 -10.10 2.38
C ALA A 112 -21.51 -10.28 1.84
N ALA A 113 -22.03 -9.32 1.07
CA ALA A 113 -23.34 -9.42 0.44
C ALA A 113 -23.30 -10.20 -0.91
N GLY A 114 -22.13 -10.73 -1.30
CA GLY A 114 -21.92 -11.40 -2.58
C GLY A 114 -21.92 -10.45 -3.78
N LYS A 115 -21.76 -9.14 -3.57
CA LYS A 115 -21.65 -8.15 -4.65
C LYS A 115 -20.19 -7.98 -5.06
N LEU A 116 -19.93 -8.00 -6.37
CA LEU A 116 -18.63 -7.66 -6.93
C LEU A 116 -18.26 -6.21 -6.56
N VAL A 117 -17.11 -6.03 -5.94
CA VAL A 117 -16.56 -4.73 -5.52
C VAL A 117 -15.48 -4.27 -6.49
N ASP A 118 -14.59 -5.18 -6.88
CA ASP A 118 -13.46 -4.89 -7.75
C ASP A 118 -13.00 -6.15 -8.50
N SER A 119 -12.21 -5.99 -9.54
CA SER A 119 -11.55 -7.08 -10.25
C SER A 119 -10.20 -6.64 -10.80
N THR A 120 -9.25 -7.57 -10.83
CA THR A 120 -7.94 -7.37 -11.43
C THR A 120 -7.55 -8.62 -12.22
N THR A 121 -6.41 -8.55 -12.90
CA THR A 121 -5.83 -9.67 -13.63
C THR A 121 -4.38 -9.81 -13.17
N THR A 122 -3.94 -11.04 -12.88
CA THR A 122 -2.54 -11.25 -12.47
C THR A 122 -1.58 -10.77 -13.55
N VAL A 123 -0.45 -10.20 -13.15
CA VAL A 123 0.60 -9.79 -14.09
C VAL A 123 1.54 -10.95 -14.41
N SER A 124 2.63 -10.69 -15.15
CA SER A 124 3.54 -11.72 -15.65
C SER A 124 4.21 -12.58 -14.57
N ASP A 125 4.34 -12.08 -13.34
CA ASP A 125 4.86 -12.83 -12.18
C ASP A 125 3.77 -13.56 -11.37
N GLY A 126 2.52 -13.54 -11.85
CA GLY A 126 1.36 -14.12 -11.18
C GLY A 126 0.82 -13.29 -10.02
N SER A 127 1.36 -12.08 -9.76
CA SER A 127 0.91 -11.24 -8.66
C SER A 127 -0.36 -10.46 -8.97
N PHE A 128 -1.13 -10.18 -7.91
CA PHE A 128 -2.30 -9.29 -7.93
C PHE A 128 -2.34 -8.44 -6.66
N VAL A 129 -3.07 -7.32 -6.69
CA VAL A 129 -3.28 -6.43 -5.54
C VAL A 129 -4.71 -5.90 -5.52
N PHE A 130 -5.31 -5.81 -4.34
CA PHE A 130 -6.55 -5.07 -4.07
C PHE A 130 -6.37 -4.08 -2.90
N PRO A 131 -6.94 -2.87 -2.98
CA PRO A 131 -7.16 -2.04 -1.80
C PRO A 131 -8.38 -2.57 -1.02
N LEU A 132 -8.19 -3.06 0.19
CA LEU A 132 -9.28 -3.53 1.06
C LEU A 132 -9.58 -2.47 2.12
N ALA A 133 -10.79 -1.93 2.11
CA ALA A 133 -11.23 -1.03 3.17
C ALA A 133 -11.29 -1.76 4.52
N TYR A 134 -10.91 -1.07 5.60
CA TYR A 134 -10.98 -1.60 6.97
C TYR A 134 -12.41 -1.96 7.38
N ASP A 135 -12.53 -2.88 8.34
CA ASP A 135 -13.81 -3.28 8.97
C ASP A 135 -14.85 -3.80 7.95
N LYS A 136 -14.36 -4.42 6.87
CA LYS A 136 -15.17 -5.04 5.82
C LYS A 136 -14.71 -6.47 5.59
N GLU A 137 -15.66 -7.31 5.21
CA GLU A 137 -15.43 -8.70 4.82
C GLU A 137 -15.44 -8.82 3.30
N TYR A 138 -14.48 -9.61 2.80
CA TYR A 138 -14.31 -9.85 1.37
C TYR A 138 -14.15 -11.34 1.08
N ALA A 139 -14.59 -11.75 -0.11
CA ALA A 139 -14.31 -13.05 -0.69
C ALA A 139 -13.57 -12.87 -2.02
N LEU A 140 -12.53 -13.67 -2.22
CA LEU A 140 -11.78 -13.74 -3.47
C LEU A 140 -12.30 -14.90 -4.32
N LEU A 141 -12.58 -14.62 -5.58
CA LEU A 141 -12.87 -15.63 -6.59
C LEU A 141 -11.83 -15.55 -7.70
N ILE A 142 -11.18 -16.68 -7.98
CA ILE A 142 -10.23 -16.83 -9.07
C ILE A 142 -10.91 -17.70 -10.13
N LYS A 143 -10.97 -17.23 -11.37
CA LYS A 143 -11.45 -18.05 -12.50
C LYS A 143 -10.27 -18.54 -13.31
N ASN A 144 -10.02 -19.84 -13.21
CA ASN A 144 -9.07 -20.48 -14.11
C ASN A 144 -9.63 -20.46 -15.55
N GLN A 145 -8.82 -20.04 -16.51
CA GLN A 145 -9.16 -20.15 -17.93
C GLN A 145 -8.75 -21.56 -18.35
N VAL A 146 -9.75 -22.43 -18.56
CA VAL A 146 -9.54 -23.76 -19.17
C VAL A 146 -9.34 -23.59 -20.67
#